data_AF-A0A519KXI4-F1
#
_entry.id   AF-A0A519KXI4-F1
#
_cell.length_a   1.000
_cell.length_b   1.000
_cell.length_c   1.000
_cell.angle_alpha   90.00
_cell.angle_beta   90.00
_cell.angle_gamma   90.00
#
_symmetry.space_group_name_H-M   'P 1'
#
loop_
_entity.id
_entity.type
_entity.pdbx_description
1 polymer ?
#
loop_
_entity_poly.entity_id
_entity_poly.type
_entity_poly.pdbx_seq_one_letter_code
_entity_poly.pdbx_strand_id
1 'polypeptide(L)' 'FEVAGTDKKFYPAKAAITGSSVTVTSEQVKNPVAVRYAFKDFVVGDLFGNDGLPVSSFRTDDWDN' A
#
# COMPACT_ATOMS: atom_id res chain seq x y z
N PHE A 1 0.03 4.96 0.59
CA PHE A 1 -0.35 3.67 0.02
C PHE A 1 -1.43 3.88 -1.02
N GLU A 2 -1.47 3.04 -2.03
CA GLU A 2 -2.58 3.01 -2.98
C GLU A 2 -3.07 1.58 -3.10
N VAL A 3 -4.38 1.44 -3.24
CA VAL A 3 -5.03 0.14 -3.37
C VAL A 3 -5.85 0.15 -4.63
N ALA A 4 -5.84 -0.96 -5.34
CA ALA A 4 -6.65 -1.17 -6.52
C ALA A 4 -7.66 -2.27 -6.28
N GLY A 5 -8.83 -2.10 -6.87
CA GLY A 5 -9.87 -3.10 -6.87
C GLY A 5 -9.81 -3.98 -8.11
N THR A 6 -10.86 -4.78 -8.30
CA THR A 6 -11.08 -5.57 -9.52
C THR A 6 -11.11 -4.73 -10.80
N ASP A 7 -11.33 -3.42 -10.66
CA ASP A 7 -11.31 -2.44 -11.74
C ASP A 7 -9.89 -2.09 -12.23
N LYS A 8 -8.87 -2.66 -11.58
CA LYS A 8 -7.46 -2.44 -11.84
C LYS A 8 -7.00 -0.98 -11.73
N LYS A 9 -7.75 -0.13 -11.04
CA LYS A 9 -7.44 1.29 -10.85
C LYS A 9 -6.91 1.52 -9.45
N PHE A 10 -5.77 2.20 -9.35
CA PHE A 10 -5.19 2.55 -8.07
C PHE A 10 -5.86 3.80 -7.50
N TYR A 11 -6.37 3.68 -6.29
CA TYR A 11 -6.96 4.76 -5.52
C TYR A 11 -6.10 5.08 -4.30
N PRO A 12 -6.09 6.35 -3.85
CA PRO A 12 -5.42 6.71 -2.61
C PRO A 12 -6.02 5.93 -1.44
N ALA A 13 -5.13 5.35 -0.63
CA ALA A 13 -5.47 4.58 0.57
C ALA A 13 -4.73 5.15 1.79
N LYS A 14 -5.42 5.12 2.92
CA LYS A 14 -4.80 5.39 4.22
C LYS A 14 -4.11 4.11 4.69
N ALA A 15 -2.94 4.25 5.30
CA ALA A 15 -2.27 3.14 5.94
C ALA A 15 -1.95 3.51 7.38
N ALA A 16 -2.13 2.55 8.27
CA ALA A 16 -1.79 2.64 9.67
C ALA A 16 -0.90 1.46 10.03
N ILE A 17 0.17 1.73 10.77
CA ILE A 17 1.07 0.70 11.27
C ILE A 17 0.61 0.33 12.66
N THR A 18 0.47 -0.96 12.92
CA THR A 18 0.04 -1.49 14.21
C THR A 18 0.96 -2.65 14.58
N GLY A 19 1.94 -2.37 15.44
CA GLY A 19 2.99 -3.32 15.78
C GLY A 19 3.83 -3.68 14.56
N SER A 20 3.81 -4.97 14.19
CA SER A 20 4.53 -5.53 13.04
C SER A 20 3.67 -5.67 11.77
N SER A 21 2.49 -5.05 11.73
CA SER A 21 1.57 -5.16 10.60
C SER A 21 1.12 -3.79 10.09
N VAL A 22 0.82 -3.72 8.81
CA VAL A 22 0.31 -2.51 8.15
C VAL A 22 -1.11 -2.76 7.70
N THR A 23 -2.03 -1.95 8.22
CA THR A 23 -3.42 -1.95 7.80
C THR A 23 -3.60 -0.88 6.74
N VAL A 24 -4.00 -1.27 5.52
CA VAL A 24 -4.27 -0.35 4.41
C VAL A 24 -5.77 -0.35 4.14
N THR A 25 -6.40 0.84 4.15
CA THR A 25 -7.84 1.02 3.94
C THR A 25 -8.12 2.12 2.92
N SER A 26 -9.12 1.91 2.08
CA SER A 26 -9.63 2.92 1.14
C SER A 26 -11.15 2.86 1.08
N GLU A 27 -11.79 4.01 1.18
CA GLU A 27 -13.25 4.13 1.04
C GLU A 27 -13.71 3.96 -0.41
N GLN A 28 -12.80 4.15 -1.37
CA GLN A 28 -13.10 4.07 -2.81
C GLN A 28 -13.04 2.63 -3.35
N VAL A 29 -12.37 1.72 -2.65
CA VAL A 29 -12.15 0.35 -3.11
C VAL A 29 -12.81 -0.63 -2.15
N LYS A 30 -13.97 -1.16 -2.55
CA LYS A 30 -14.73 -2.14 -1.76
C LYS A 30 -14.05 -3.50 -1.70
N ASN A 31 -13.45 -3.94 -2.82
CA ASN A 31 -12.79 -5.24 -2.95
C ASN A 31 -11.34 -5.00 -3.37
N PRO A 32 -10.41 -4.76 -2.43
CA PRO A 32 -9.02 -4.55 -2.74
C PRO A 32 -8.38 -5.84 -3.27
N VAL A 33 -7.79 -5.79 -4.47
CA VAL A 33 -7.10 -6.94 -5.10
C VAL A 33 -5.59 -6.71 -5.22
N ALA A 34 -5.13 -5.47 -5.20
CA ALA A 34 -3.70 -5.13 -5.27
C ALA A 34 -3.38 -3.89 -4.44
N VAL A 35 -2.17 -3.82 -3.87
CA VAL A 35 -1.66 -2.68 -3.09
C VAL A 35 -0.30 -2.28 -3.62
N ARG A 36 0.00 -0.97 -3.63
CA ARG A 36 1.34 -0.44 -3.86
C ARG A 36 1.76 0.58 -2.79
N TYR A 37 3.04 0.52 -2.44
CA TYR A 37 3.68 1.34 -1.42
C TYR A 37 4.83 2.16 -2.02
N ALA A 38 4.98 3.41 -1.53
CA ALA A 38 5.99 4.38 -1.97
C ALA A 38 6.01 4.66 -3.50
N PHE A 39 4.84 4.65 -4.13
CA PHE A 39 4.64 5.01 -5.55
C PHE A 39 4.25 6.48 -5.78
N LYS A 40 4.39 7.33 -4.74
CA LYS A 40 4.19 8.79 -4.77
C LYS A 40 5.37 9.50 -4.11
N ASP A 41 5.63 10.73 -4.54
CA ASP A 41 6.78 11.56 -4.13
C ASP A 41 6.88 11.86 -2.63
N PHE A 42 5.77 11.76 -1.88
CA PHE A 42 5.77 11.99 -0.45
C PHE A 42 4.80 11.05 0.26
N VAL A 43 5.36 10.21 1.14
CA VAL A 43 4.64 9.46 2.16
C VAL A 43 5.32 9.79 3.47
N VAL A 44 4.55 10.11 4.52
CA VAL A 44 5.09 10.12 5.89
C VAL A 44 5.47 8.67 6.20
N GLY A 45 6.74 8.36 5.96
CA GLY A 45 7.30 7.01 5.99
C GLY A 45 7.63 6.62 7.41
N ASP A 46 6.60 6.25 8.17
CA ASP A 46 6.80 5.60 9.46
C ASP A 46 6.93 4.07 9.32
N LEU A 47 6.99 3.57 8.07
CA LEU A 47 7.07 2.13 7.79
C LEU A 47 8.50 1.62 7.87
N PHE A 48 8.86 1.22 9.08
CA PHE A 48 10.06 0.48 9.36
C PHE A 48 9.73 -1.02 9.41
N GLY A 49 10.54 -1.82 8.75
CA GLY A 49 10.55 -3.26 8.95
C GLY A 49 10.94 -3.59 10.39
N ASN A 50 10.77 -4.86 10.78
CA ASN A 50 11.14 -5.33 12.12
C ASN A 50 12.66 -5.26 12.39
N ASP A 51 13.45 -5.09 11.33
CA ASP A 51 14.89 -4.81 11.32
C ASP A 51 15.23 -3.32 11.56
N GLY A 52 14.23 -2.45 11.69
CA GLY A 52 14.41 -1.01 11.82
C GLY A 52 14.83 -0.33 10.52
N LEU A 53 14.80 -1.07 9.39
CA LEU A 53 15.09 -0.50 8.08
C LEU A 53 13.81 0.02 7.43
N PRO A 54 13.88 1.12 6.66
CA PRO A 54 12.74 1.58 5.89
C PRO A 54 12.36 0.50 4.86
N VAL A 55 11.07 0.19 4.78
CA VAL A 55 10.58 -0.75 3.77
C VAL A 55 10.71 -0.11 2.38
N SER A 56 11.28 -0.86 1.43
CA SER A 56 11.41 -0.41 0.04
C SER A 56 10.05 -0.25 -0.65
N SER A 57 10.00 0.47 -1.76
CA SER A 57 8.80 0.51 -2.60
C SER A 57 8.45 -0.91 -3.08
N PHE A 58 7.17 -1.26 -2.99
CA PHE A 58 6.69 -2.57 -3.42
C PHE A 58 5.29 -2.44 -4.01
N ARG A 59 4.93 -3.44 -4.80
CA ARG A 59 3.60 -3.59 -5.39
C ARG A 59 3.20 -5.06 -5.36
N THR A 60 1.91 -5.33 -5.21
CA THR A 60 1.36 -6.69 -5.14
C THR A 60 0.43 -7.01 -6.31
N ASP A 61 0.29 -6.12 -7.29
CA ASP A 61 -0.38 -6.44 -8.54
C ASP A 61 0.43 -7.48 -9.32
N ASP A 62 -0.23 -8.58 -9.67
CA ASP A 62 0.27 -9.62 -10.58
C ASP A 62 -0.39 -9.47 -11.95
N TRP A 63 -0.53 -8.22 -12.42
CA TRP A 63 -1.05 -7.95 -13.75
C TRP A 63 0.10 -7.98 -14.74
N ASP A 64 0.23 -9.12 -15.42
CA ASP A 64 1.03 -9.23 -16.64
C ASP A 64 0.57 -8.20 -17.68
N ASN A 65 1.55 -7.62 -18.37
CA ASN A 65 1.36 -6.70 -19.49
C ASN A 65 0.71 -7.39 -20.70
#